data_AF-A0A1S3QBZ3-F1
#
_entry.id   AF-A0A1S3QBZ3-F1
#
_cell.length_a   1.000
_cell.length_b   1.000
_cell.length_c   1.000
_cell.angle_alpha   90.00
_cell.angle_beta   90.00
_cell.angle_gamma   90.00
#
_symmetry.space_group_name_H-M   'P 1'
#
loop_
_entity.id
_entity.type
_entity.pdbx_description
1 polymer ?
#
loop_
_entity_poly.entity_id
_entity_poly.type
_entity_poly.pdbx_seq_one_letter_code
_entity_poly.pdbx_strand_id
1 'polypeptide(L)'
;KHDSKCDVISLGCNVENACYNLGVCAERNTISKAVPEAYRSFKAIAIASDLIDQFISPCGGCRQFMREFGASWDVYLSKPDGSYVEMNISDLLPVSFGPEDLKTCP
;
A
#
# COMPACT_ATOMS: atom_id res chain seq x y z
N LYS A 1 -10.78 27.53 14.97
CA LYS A 1 -11.16 26.27 15.66
C LYS A 1 -10.32 25.18 15.03
N HIS A 2 -9.74 24.34 15.88
CA HIS A 2 -8.52 23.58 15.69
C HIS A 2 -8.77 22.34 14.81
N ASP A 3 -8.36 22.37 13.52
CA ASP A 3 -8.40 21.20 12.63
C ASP A 3 -7.27 20.23 12.99
N SER A 4 -7.47 19.48 14.07
CA SER A 4 -6.64 18.31 14.40
C SER A 4 -7.26 17.11 13.69
N LYS A 5 -6.84 16.82 12.46
CA LYS A 5 -7.12 15.51 11.85
C LYS A 5 -6.43 14.47 12.72
N CYS A 6 -7.19 13.69 13.49
CA CYS A 6 -6.66 12.50 14.13
C CYS A 6 -6.13 11.55 13.04
N ASP A 7 -4.95 10.97 13.27
CA ASP A 7 -4.44 9.91 12.42
C ASP A 7 -5.39 8.71 12.50
N VAL A 8 -5.91 8.27 11.36
CA VAL A 8 -6.83 7.13 11.25
C VAL A 8 -6.06 5.92 10.75
N ILE A 9 -6.22 4.78 11.43
CA ILE A 9 -5.58 3.51 11.05
C ILE A 9 -6.63 2.62 10.40
N SER A 10 -6.39 2.23 9.16
CA SER A 10 -7.18 1.22 8.44
C SER A 10 -6.42 -0.10 8.44
N LEU A 11 -7.13 -1.20 8.73
CA LEU A 11 -6.59 -2.55 8.74
C LEU A 11 -7.25 -3.39 7.65
N GLY A 12 -6.48 -4.33 7.10
CA GLY A 12 -6.93 -5.32 6.12
C GLY A 12 -6.00 -6.52 6.04
N CYS A 13 -6.48 -7.59 5.42
CA CYS A 13 -5.77 -8.84 5.19
C CYS A 13 -5.99 -9.31 3.75
N ASN A 14 -5.19 -10.28 3.30
CA ASN A 14 -5.43 -10.95 2.03
C ASN A 14 -6.72 -11.78 2.11
N VAL A 15 -7.45 -11.83 1.00
CA VAL A 15 -8.64 -12.66 0.85
C VAL A 15 -8.48 -13.47 -0.43
N GLU A 16 -8.37 -14.76 -0.26
CA GLU A 16 -8.19 -15.70 -1.37
C GLU A 16 -9.52 -16.13 -1.97
N ASN A 17 -9.45 -16.70 -3.17
CA ASN A 17 -10.60 -17.26 -3.86
C ASN A 17 -10.21 -18.57 -4.52
N ALA A 18 -11.16 -19.47 -4.78
CA ALA A 18 -10.90 -20.72 -5.52
C ALA A 18 -10.40 -20.44 -6.95
N CYS A 19 -10.89 -19.37 -7.58
CA CYS A 19 -10.32 -18.81 -8.79
C CYS A 19 -9.19 -17.85 -8.38
N TYR A 20 -7.94 -18.32 -8.39
CA TYR A 20 -6.81 -17.62 -7.75
C TYR A 20 -6.55 -16.19 -8.27
N ASN A 21 -6.95 -15.88 -9.51
CA ASN A 21 -6.87 -14.53 -10.07
C ASN A 21 -7.84 -13.52 -9.44
N LEU A 22 -8.86 -13.98 -8.71
CA LEU A 22 -9.82 -13.14 -7.99
C LEU A 22 -9.36 -12.78 -6.57
N GLY A 23 -8.22 -13.35 -6.12
CA GLY A 23 -7.64 -13.03 -4.83
C GLY A 23 -7.17 -11.58 -4.72
N VAL A 24 -7.27 -11.02 -3.53
CA VAL A 24 -6.82 -9.65 -3.22
C VAL A 24 -5.82 -9.67 -2.07
N CYS A 25 -4.71 -8.95 -2.22
CA CYS A 25 -3.70 -8.84 -1.17
C CYS A 25 -4.13 -7.85 -0.08
N ALA A 26 -3.52 -7.95 1.10
CA ALA A 26 -3.85 -7.14 2.27
C ALA A 26 -3.76 -5.62 2.01
N GLU A 27 -2.76 -5.19 1.26
CA GLU A 27 -2.49 -3.79 0.94
C GLU A 27 -3.63 -3.20 0.11
N ARG A 28 -4.00 -3.90 -0.97
CA ARG A 28 -5.11 -3.50 -1.85
C ARG A 28 -6.44 -3.50 -1.13
N ASN A 29 -6.69 -4.50 -0.28
CA ASN A 29 -7.90 -4.57 0.52
C ASN A 29 -7.98 -3.40 1.52
N THR A 30 -6.88 -3.09 2.19
CA THR A 30 -6.78 -1.98 3.16
C THR A 30 -7.06 -0.63 2.50
N ILE A 31 -6.42 -0.35 1.36
CA ILE A 31 -6.63 0.90 0.62
C ILE A 31 -8.04 0.98 0.05
N SER A 32 -8.57 -0.13 -0.49
CA SER A 32 -9.94 -0.19 -1.01
C SER A 32 -11.01 0.04 0.07
N LYS A 33 -10.69 -0.24 1.34
CA LYS A 33 -11.53 0.11 2.48
C LYS A 33 -11.42 1.59 2.86
N ALA A 34 -10.21 2.17 2.83
CA ALA A 34 -9.96 3.55 3.24
C ALA A 34 -10.53 4.59 2.24
N VAL A 35 -10.46 4.31 0.94
CA VAL A 35 -10.84 5.25 -0.12
C VAL A 35 -12.32 5.68 -0.10
N PRO A 36 -13.30 4.76 0.09
CA PRO A 36 -14.72 5.12 0.25
C PRO A 36 -15.01 6.01 1.47
N GLU A 37 -14.17 5.94 2.51
CA GLU A 37 -14.25 6.79 3.71
C GLU A 37 -13.58 8.17 3.51
N ALA A 38 -13.26 8.53 2.26
CA ALA A 38 -12.60 9.77 1.85
C ALA A 38 -11.13 9.92 2.31
N TYR A 39 -10.49 8.83 2.76
CA TYR A 39 -9.05 8.80 3.02
C TYR A 39 -8.28 8.42 1.75
N ARG A 40 -7.71 9.43 1.08
CA ARG A 40 -6.93 9.26 -0.16
C ARG A 40 -5.48 9.72 -0.07
N SER A 41 -5.08 10.30 1.07
CA SER A 41 -3.71 10.71 1.36
C SER A 41 -3.17 9.80 2.43
N PHE A 42 -2.17 8.99 2.08
CA PHE A 42 -1.57 8.02 2.98
C PHE A 42 -0.20 8.51 3.45
N LYS A 43 0.07 8.32 4.75
CA LYS A 43 1.37 8.65 5.35
C LYS A 43 2.31 7.44 5.29
N ALA A 44 1.77 6.26 5.62
CA ALA A 44 2.51 5.02 5.59
C ALA A 44 1.58 3.80 5.50
N ILE A 45 2.13 2.65 5.13
CA ILE A 45 1.52 1.33 5.30
C ILE A 45 2.54 0.36 5.90
N ALA A 46 2.11 -0.49 6.82
CA ALA A 46 2.92 -1.58 7.35
C ALA A 46 2.35 -2.92 6.90
N ILE A 47 3.23 -3.81 6.44
CA ILE A 47 2.86 -5.12 5.91
C ILE A 47 3.51 -6.17 6.79
N ALA A 48 2.71 -7.12 7.26
CA ALA A 48 3.14 -8.22 8.11
C ALA A 48 2.78 -9.57 7.47
N SER A 49 3.60 -10.58 7.73
CA SER A 49 3.37 -11.96 7.33
C SER A 49 4.08 -12.90 8.29
N ASP A 50 3.81 -14.20 8.19
CA ASP A 50 4.48 -15.24 8.97
C ASP A 50 5.88 -15.63 8.42
N LEU A 51 6.41 -14.90 7.43
CA LEU A 51 7.75 -15.13 6.89
C LEU A 51 8.83 -14.71 7.89
N ILE A 52 9.59 -15.68 8.38
CA ILE A 52 10.63 -15.45 9.42
C ILE A 52 11.94 -14.96 8.79
N ASP A 53 12.39 -15.60 7.71
CA ASP A 53 13.75 -15.38 7.19
C ASP A 53 13.89 -14.14 6.29
N GLN A 54 12.77 -13.58 5.81
CA GLN A 54 12.77 -12.44 4.89
C GLN A 54 11.68 -11.42 5.21
N PHE A 55 11.93 -10.15 4.92
CA PHE A 55 10.92 -9.11 5.05
C PHE A 55 9.85 -9.31 3.98
N ILE A 56 8.57 -9.18 4.35
CA ILE A 56 7.48 -9.27 3.38
C ILE A 56 7.52 -8.06 2.44
N SER A 57 7.67 -8.31 1.15
CA SER A 57 7.61 -7.28 0.12
C SER A 57 6.21 -7.23 -0.51
N PRO A 58 5.64 -6.04 -0.75
CA PRO A 58 4.42 -5.93 -1.55
C PRO A 58 4.67 -6.42 -2.97
N CYS A 59 3.68 -7.10 -3.55
CA CYS A 59 3.74 -7.55 -4.94
C CYS A 59 3.65 -6.36 -5.90
N GLY A 60 4.06 -6.55 -7.17
CA GLY A 60 4.05 -5.48 -8.17
C GLY A 60 2.68 -4.81 -8.34
N GLY A 61 1.60 -5.58 -8.28
CA GLY A 61 0.23 -5.05 -8.34
C GLY A 61 -0.11 -4.16 -7.15
N CYS A 62 0.32 -4.51 -5.93
CA CYS A 62 0.14 -3.66 -4.75
C CYS A 62 0.97 -2.39 -4.84
N ARG A 63 2.22 -2.47 -5.32
CA ARG A 63 3.08 -1.29 -5.53
C ARG A 63 2.44 -0.28 -6.48
N GLN A 64 1.92 -0.76 -7.62
CA GLN A 64 1.22 0.09 -8.58
C GLN A 64 -0.08 0.67 -8.00
N PHE A 65 -0.84 -0.13 -7.25
CA PHE A 65 -2.08 0.32 -6.59
C PHE A 65 -1.81 1.40 -5.55
N MET A 66 -0.73 1.27 -4.76
CA MET A 66 -0.29 2.29 -3.81
C MET A 66 0.13 3.58 -4.51
N ARG A 67 0.90 3.46 -5.61
CA ARG A 67 1.41 4.58 -6.40
C ARG A 67 0.30 5.50 -6.94
N GLU A 68 -0.88 4.96 -7.23
CA GLU A 68 -2.07 5.75 -7.64
C GLU A 68 -2.41 6.86 -6.63
N PHE A 69 -2.14 6.64 -5.34
CA PHE A 69 -2.45 7.58 -4.26
C PHE A 69 -1.25 8.43 -3.82
N GLY A 70 -0.18 8.44 -4.62
CA GLY A 70 1.04 9.18 -4.38
C GLY A 70 2.28 8.27 -4.39
N ALA A 71 3.39 8.85 -4.81
CA ALA A 71 4.67 8.15 -4.88
C ALA A 71 5.57 8.37 -3.65
N SER A 72 5.25 9.33 -2.79
CA SER A 72 6.12 9.78 -1.69
C SER A 72 5.48 9.51 -0.33
N TRP A 73 5.38 8.23 0.04
CA TRP A 73 4.96 7.79 1.36
C TRP A 73 5.55 6.41 1.69
N ASP A 74 5.55 6.08 2.98
CA ASP A 74 6.43 5.05 3.52
C ASP A 74 5.77 3.67 3.55
N VAL A 75 6.57 2.64 3.31
CA VAL A 75 6.16 1.24 3.33
C VAL A 75 7.08 0.50 4.29
N TYR A 76 6.51 -0.01 5.37
CA TYR A 76 7.20 -0.81 6.37
C TYR A 76 7.05 -2.30 6.04
N LEU A 77 8.16 -2.92 5.66
CA LEU A 77 8.26 -4.34 5.37
C LEU A 77 8.69 -5.06 6.64
N SER A 78 7.79 -5.77 7.32
CA SER A 78 8.09 -6.34 8.64
C SER A 78 8.39 -7.84 8.61
N LYS A 79 8.93 -8.31 9.74
CA LYS A 79 9.08 -9.71 10.11
C LYS A 79 8.32 -10.01 11.41
N PRO A 80 8.01 -11.29 11.71
CA PRO A 80 7.39 -11.70 12.96
C PRO A 80 8.15 -11.30 14.23
N ASP A 81 9.48 -11.13 14.15
CA ASP A 81 10.32 -10.69 15.28
C ASP A 81 10.22 -9.18 15.58
N GLY A 82 9.41 -8.45 14.81
CA GLY A 82 9.20 -7.01 14.94
C GLY A 82 10.25 -6.16 14.23
N SER A 83 11.29 -6.76 13.65
CA SER A 83 12.21 -6.04 12.78
C SER A 83 11.50 -5.61 11.50
N TYR A 84 11.94 -4.50 10.91
CA TYR A 84 11.38 -4.00 9.65
C TYR A 84 12.41 -3.25 8.82
N VAL A 85 12.12 -3.15 7.52
CA VAL A 85 12.77 -2.23 6.60
C VAL A 85 11.74 -1.19 6.15
N GLU A 86 12.11 0.08 6.25
CA GLU A 86 11.34 1.19 5.71
C GLU A 86 11.80 1.47 4.28
N MET A 87 10.85 1.58 3.36
CA MET A 87 11.10 1.97 1.97
C MET A 87 10.08 3.00 1.52
N ASN A 88 10.47 3.87 0.59
CA ASN A 88 9.51 4.72 -0.09
C ASN A 88 8.90 4.00 -1.30
N ILE A 89 7.68 4.37 -1.69
CA ILE A 89 7.06 3.82 -2.91
C ILE A 89 7.88 4.12 -4.16
N SER A 90 8.55 5.27 -4.23
CA SER A 90 9.45 5.58 -5.35
C SER A 90 10.61 4.59 -5.49
N ASP A 91 11.07 4.03 -4.37
CA ASP A 91 12.17 3.04 -4.34
C ASP A 91 11.66 1.64 -4.68
N LEU A 92 10.42 1.33 -4.26
CA LEU A 92 9.76 0.07 -4.57
C LEU A 92 9.29 -0.01 -6.03
N LEU A 93 8.97 1.12 -6.65
CA LEU A 93 8.50 1.18 -8.04
C LEU A 93 9.15 2.37 -8.77
N PRO A 94 10.45 2.27 -9.09
CA PRO A 94 11.17 3.33 -9.77
C PRO A 94 10.65 3.51 -11.20
N VAL A 95 10.62 4.76 -11.67
CA VAL A 95 10.16 5.12 -13.03
C VAL A 95 8.76 4.55 -13.32
N SER A 96 7.86 4.68 -12.33
CA SER A 96 6.53 4.09 -12.38
C SER A 96 5.58 4.81 -13.33
N PHE A 97 4.80 4.02 -14.06
CA PHE A 97 3.60 4.50 -14.75
C PHE A 97 2.57 5.04 -13.74
N GLY A 98 1.87 6.12 -14.08
CA GLY A 98 0.77 6.61 -13.25
C GLY A 98 -0.09 7.70 -13.89
N PRO A 99 -0.84 8.47 -13.07
CA PRO A 99 -1.80 9.44 -13.56
C PRO A 99 -1.23 10.49 -14.51
N GLU A 100 0.06 10.81 -14.41
CA GLU A 100 0.76 11.72 -15.33
C GLU A 100 0.90 11.18 -16.76
N ASP A 101 1.03 9.85 -16.95
CA ASP A 101 1.18 9.24 -18.27
C ASP A 101 -0.15 9.14 -19.03
N LEU A 102 -1.27 9.13 -18.29
CA LEU A 102 -2.62 9.16 -18.85
C LEU A 102 -3.04 10.55 -19.31
N LYS A 103 -2.35 11.59 -18.84
CA LYS A 103 -2.55 12.98 -19.26
C LYS A 103 -1.82 13.21 -20.59
N THR A 104 -2.18 12.44 -21.62
CA THR A 104 -1.84 12.79 -22.99
C THR A 104 -2.74 13.95 -23.44
N CYS A 105 -2.17 14.86 -24.24
CA CYS A 105 -2.66 16.19 -24.65
C CYS A 105 -4.16 16.30 -25.02
N PRO A 106 -4.76 17.51 -24.91
CA PRO A 106 -5.99 17.84 -25.65
C PRO A 106 -5.87 17.63 -27.16
#